data_AF-A0A6S7IQQ9-F1
#
_entry.id   AF-A0A6S7IQQ9-F1
#
_cell.length_a   1.000
_cell.length_b   1.000
_cell.length_c   1.000
_cell.angle_alpha   90.00
_cell.angle_beta   90.00
_cell.angle_gamma   90.00
#
_symmetry.space_group_name_H-M   'P 1'
#
loop_
_entity.id
_entity.type
_entity.pdbx_description
1 polymer ?
#
loop_
_entity_poly.entity_id
_entity_poly.type
_entity_poly.pdbx_seq_one_letter_code
_entity_poly.pdbx_strand_id
1 'polypeptide(L)'
;MDALTREHFILMYTIALLIGQNAYSNLPILRSFVLGPQREVVSIYDDNFSTPSSRPQYFIEVYRCVKIEVGECSSDSEGYPVPNKTEEIEIVVPDITNKDRDPNNEKKFYKYVVYNHTSCKCGNLTNRNKKLYKTTTDNEVFLATTEVYFNASYANNPVNLIRQCNVCNSPQPRYNLIHEHVEALPQYKYLAYEQCLPGCVVVEKDATLKNIQFTSGDGLKIVTNDISCKAYDGRNKDPQKIRFA
;
A
#
# COMPACT_ATOMS: atom_id res chain seq x y z
N MET A 1 25.29 57.68 -25.38
CA MET A 1 25.04 56.23 -25.47
C MET A 1 24.51 55.98 -26.87
N ASP A 2 25.35 55.36 -27.71
CA ASP A 2 25.08 55.18 -29.13
C ASP A 2 23.94 54.20 -29.35
N ALA A 3 23.16 54.40 -30.41
CA ALA A 3 21.99 53.58 -30.75
C ALA A 3 22.28 52.08 -30.77
N LEU A 4 23.51 51.67 -31.14
CA LEU A 4 23.98 50.29 -31.11
C LEU A 4 23.96 49.65 -29.71
N THR A 5 24.20 50.42 -28.65
CA THR A 5 24.22 49.89 -27.27
C THR A 5 22.82 49.65 -26.71
N ARG A 6 21.81 50.36 -27.24
CA ARG A 6 20.42 50.24 -26.80
C ARG A 6 19.73 49.01 -27.41
N GLU A 7 20.02 48.70 -28.67
CA GLU A 7 19.46 47.52 -29.34
C GLU A 7 20.04 46.21 -28.79
N HIS A 8 21.34 46.16 -28.47
CA HIS A 8 21.95 44.99 -27.82
C HIS A 8 21.38 44.74 -26.41
N PHE A 9 21.07 45.80 -25.66
CA PHE A 9 20.47 45.66 -24.33
C PHE A 9 19.04 45.13 -24.41
N ILE A 10 18.25 45.59 -25.39
CA ILE A 10 16.88 45.10 -25.61
C ILE A 10 16.90 43.63 -26.05
N LEU A 11 17.81 43.24 -26.94
CA LEU A 11 17.94 41.85 -27.39
C LEU A 11 18.31 40.90 -26.23
N MET A 12 19.28 41.28 -25.39
CA MET A 12 19.69 40.50 -24.23
C MET A 12 18.58 40.39 -23.18
N TYR A 13 17.82 41.46 -22.94
CA TYR A 13 16.69 41.45 -22.01
C TYR A 13 15.53 40.59 -22.51
N THR A 14 15.29 40.58 -23.83
CA THR A 14 14.23 39.76 -24.45
C THR A 14 14.60 38.27 -24.43
N ILE A 15 15.88 37.93 -24.65
CA ILE A 15 16.38 36.55 -24.53
C ILE A 15 16.27 36.07 -23.07
N ALA A 16 16.62 36.91 -22.09
CA ALA A 16 16.49 36.56 -20.66
C ALA A 16 15.01 36.33 -20.25
N LEU A 17 14.08 37.13 -20.77
CA LEU A 17 12.64 36.93 -20.57
C LEU A 17 12.11 35.65 -21.24
N LEU A 18 12.56 35.33 -22.46
CA LEU A 18 12.18 34.12 -23.18
C LEU A 18 12.75 32.83 -22.53
N ILE A 19 13.95 32.90 -21.94
CA ILE A 19 14.53 31.78 -21.19
C ILE A 19 13.83 31.64 -19.83
N GLY A 20 13.51 32.76 -19.16
CA GLY A 20 12.78 32.75 -17.88
C GLY A 20 11.35 32.20 -17.99
N GLN A 21 10.65 32.44 -19.09
CA GLN A 21 9.27 31.94 -19.30
C GLN A 21 9.22 30.46 -19.69
N ASN A 22 10.24 29.92 -20.36
CA ASN A 22 10.30 28.48 -20.69
C ASN A 22 10.79 27.60 -19.52
N ALA A 23 11.43 28.19 -18.50
CA ALA A 23 11.86 27.46 -17.31
C ALA A 23 10.73 27.23 -16.28
N TYR A 24 9.63 27.98 -16.34
CA TYR A 24 8.53 27.90 -15.36
C TYR A 24 7.32 27.08 -15.81
N SER A 25 7.24 26.65 -17.07
CA SER A 25 6.13 25.87 -17.61
C SER A 25 6.28 24.34 -17.44
N ASN A 26 7.38 23.87 -16.84
CA ASN A 26 7.64 22.45 -16.54
C ASN A 26 7.83 22.16 -15.05
N LEU A 27 7.37 23.04 -14.15
CA LEU A 27 7.14 22.62 -12.78
C LEU A 27 5.94 21.67 -12.80
N PRO A 28 6.10 20.39 -12.38
CA PRO A 28 4.96 19.50 -12.26
C PRO A 28 3.94 20.21 -11.39
N ILE A 29 2.70 20.34 -11.89
CA ILE A 29 1.56 20.84 -11.14
C ILE A 29 1.62 20.16 -9.78
N LEU A 30 1.93 20.92 -8.72
CA LEU A 30 1.89 20.47 -7.35
C LEU A 30 0.42 20.09 -7.10
N ARG A 31 0.06 18.83 -7.37
CA ARG A 31 -1.22 18.28 -6.92
C ARG A 31 -1.17 18.39 -5.40
N SER A 32 -1.98 19.27 -4.82
CA SER A 32 -2.11 19.32 -3.36
C SER A 32 -2.64 17.95 -2.92
N PHE A 33 -1.81 17.18 -2.23
CA PHE A 33 -2.22 15.90 -1.68
C PHE A 33 -2.99 16.17 -0.39
N VAL A 34 -4.31 15.98 -0.46
CA VAL A 34 -5.24 16.11 0.67
C VAL A 34 -5.03 14.90 1.59
N LEU A 35 -4.98 15.13 2.91
CA LEU A 35 -4.96 14.04 3.88
C LEU A 35 -6.26 13.24 3.76
N GLY A 36 -6.16 11.99 3.32
CA GLY A 36 -7.32 11.12 3.18
C GLY A 36 -6.95 9.64 3.08
N PRO A 37 -7.93 8.74 3.27
CA PRO A 37 -7.69 7.32 3.09
C PRO A 37 -7.25 7.03 1.66
N GLN A 38 -6.14 6.32 1.48
CA GLN A 38 -5.67 5.87 0.18
C GLN A 38 -5.96 4.39 0.00
N ARG A 39 -6.25 4.01 -1.24
CA ARG A 39 -6.47 2.61 -1.60
C ARG A 39 -5.16 1.84 -1.51
N GLU A 40 -5.24 0.65 -0.92
CA GLU A 40 -4.15 -0.31 -0.79
C GLU A 40 -4.71 -1.72 -0.96
N VAL A 41 -3.90 -2.63 -1.51
CA VAL A 41 -4.20 -4.06 -1.49
C VAL A 41 -3.51 -4.73 -0.32
N VAL A 42 -4.29 -5.46 0.48
CA VAL A 42 -3.80 -6.17 1.67
C VAL A 42 -4.08 -7.67 1.59
N SER A 43 -3.20 -8.47 2.16
CA SER A 43 -3.50 -9.84 2.56
C SER A 43 -4.28 -9.81 3.87
N ILE A 44 -5.27 -10.69 4.02
CA ILE A 44 -6.02 -10.80 5.28
C ILE A 44 -5.21 -11.52 6.37
N TYR A 45 -4.05 -12.08 6.03
CA TYR A 45 -3.23 -12.89 6.94
C TYR A 45 -2.11 -12.09 7.60
N ASP A 46 -1.33 -11.38 6.79
CA ASP A 46 -0.24 -10.53 7.27
C ASP A 46 0.19 -9.50 6.21
N ASP A 47 1.03 -8.55 6.65
CA ASP A 47 1.55 -7.49 5.81
C ASP A 47 2.63 -7.97 4.82
N ASN A 48 3.12 -9.20 4.94
CA ASN A 48 4.15 -9.77 4.07
C ASN A 48 3.58 -10.65 2.95
N PHE A 49 2.25 -10.72 2.84
CA PHE A 49 1.53 -11.54 1.87
C PHE A 49 1.76 -13.05 2.05
N SER A 50 2.21 -13.48 3.23
CA SER A 50 2.32 -14.91 3.50
C SER A 50 0.92 -15.50 3.66
N THR A 51 0.72 -16.70 3.12
CA THR A 51 -0.55 -17.41 3.27
C THR A 51 -0.31 -18.70 4.04
N PRO A 52 -0.95 -18.89 5.20
CA PRO A 52 -0.81 -20.13 5.93
C PRO A 52 -1.31 -21.32 5.09
N SER A 53 -0.57 -22.43 5.12
CA SER A 53 -0.79 -23.60 4.24
C SER A 53 -2.18 -24.23 4.31
N SER A 54 -2.94 -23.96 5.38
CA SER A 54 -4.33 -24.42 5.56
C SER A 54 -5.39 -23.49 4.97
N ARG A 55 -4.98 -22.41 4.30
CA ARG A 55 -5.86 -21.31 3.92
C ARG A 55 -5.62 -20.95 2.45
N PRO A 56 -6.67 -20.59 1.69
CA PRO A 56 -6.48 -20.07 0.34
C PRO A 56 -5.92 -18.65 0.42
N GLN A 57 -5.11 -18.23 -0.56
CA GLN A 57 -4.71 -16.83 -0.70
C GLN A 57 -5.94 -15.91 -0.77
N TYR A 58 -5.92 -14.79 -0.04
CA TYR A 58 -7.06 -13.88 0.02
C TYR A 58 -6.60 -12.42 0.10
N PHE A 59 -6.80 -11.69 -0.99
CA PHE A 59 -6.39 -10.29 -1.13
C PHE A 59 -7.61 -9.43 -1.42
N ILE A 60 -7.68 -8.28 -0.77
CA ILE A 60 -8.77 -7.32 -0.92
C ILE A 60 -8.23 -5.91 -1.04
N GLU A 61 -9.00 -5.04 -1.69
CA GLU A 61 -8.78 -3.60 -1.65
C GLU A 61 -9.38 -3.03 -0.36
N VAL A 62 -8.60 -2.21 0.34
CA VAL A 62 -9.04 -1.43 1.50
C VAL A 62 -8.51 -0.01 1.40
N TYR A 63 -9.07 0.88 2.21
CA TYR A 63 -8.55 2.22 2.38
C TYR A 63 -7.80 2.35 3.70
N ARG A 64 -6.60 2.93 3.65
CA ARG A 64 -5.73 3.17 4.80
C ARG A 64 -5.31 4.62 4.85
N CYS A 65 -5.18 5.16 6.05
CA CYS A 65 -4.71 6.52 6.23
C CYS A 65 -3.20 6.52 6.04
N VAL A 66 -2.76 7.22 5.01
CA VAL A 66 -1.34 7.40 4.71
C VAL A 66 -1.09 8.89 4.47
N LYS A 67 0.09 9.36 4.89
CA LYS A 67 0.55 10.72 4.61
C LYS A 67 1.45 10.65 3.38
N ILE A 68 0.94 11.02 2.21
CA ILE A 68 1.73 11.18 0.97
C ILE A 68 1.95 12.69 0.78
N GLU A 69 3.16 13.08 0.39
CA GLU A 69 3.80 14.37 0.67
C GLU A 69 3.05 15.69 0.35
N VAL A 70 3.36 16.68 1.20
CA VAL A 70 3.13 18.15 1.23
C VAL A 70 1.68 18.66 1.23
N GLY A 71 1.23 19.20 2.37
CA GLY A 71 0.14 20.17 2.36
C GLY A 71 -0.55 20.52 3.68
N GLU A 72 -1.01 19.54 4.47
CA GLU A 72 -2.08 19.84 5.45
C GLU A 72 -1.75 19.53 6.92
N CYS A 73 -0.81 18.62 7.17
CA CYS A 73 -0.36 18.30 8.52
C CYS A 73 1.00 18.97 8.79
N SER A 74 1.12 19.71 9.90
CA SER A 74 2.43 20.19 10.40
C SER A 74 3.50 19.08 10.38
N SER A 75 4.77 19.44 10.23
CA SER A 75 5.91 18.50 10.18
C SER A 75 5.88 17.45 11.29
N ASP A 76 5.32 17.82 12.44
CA ASP A 76 5.30 17.02 13.67
C ASP A 76 4.00 16.21 13.85
N SER A 77 3.14 16.19 12.82
CA SER A 77 1.84 15.52 12.87
C SER A 77 1.69 14.43 11.80
N GLU A 78 1.12 13.30 12.23
CA GLU A 78 0.82 12.10 11.44
C GLU A 78 -0.64 12.13 10.98
N GLY A 79 -0.89 11.57 9.79
CA GLY A 79 -2.24 11.23 9.35
C GLY A 79 -2.65 9.88 9.92
N TYR A 80 -3.68 9.82 10.74
CA TYR A 80 -4.16 8.56 11.32
C TYR A 80 -5.67 8.41 11.15
N PRO A 81 -6.21 7.17 11.13
CA PRO A 81 -7.65 6.95 11.10
C PRO A 81 -8.29 7.57 12.32
N VAL A 82 -9.38 8.33 12.12
CA VAL A 82 -10.20 8.76 13.25
C VAL A 82 -10.79 7.49 13.90
N PRO A 83 -10.55 7.20 15.20
CA PRO A 83 -10.88 5.91 15.81
C PRO A 83 -12.35 5.45 15.68
N ASN A 84 -13.29 6.40 15.60
CA ASN A 84 -14.72 6.12 15.42
C ASN A 84 -15.17 6.13 13.95
N LYS A 85 -14.23 6.09 13.00
CA LYS A 85 -14.45 6.11 11.56
C LYS A 85 -13.62 5.03 10.86
N THR A 86 -13.67 3.83 11.43
CA THR A 86 -13.20 2.60 10.80
C THR A 86 -14.38 1.66 10.62
N GLU A 87 -14.48 1.06 9.45
CA GLU A 87 -15.45 0.01 9.16
C GLU A 87 -14.75 -1.34 9.29
N GLU A 88 -15.36 -2.26 10.05
CA GLU A 88 -14.87 -3.63 10.16
C GLU A 88 -15.37 -4.46 8.98
N ILE A 89 -14.43 -5.07 8.26
CA ILE A 89 -14.71 -6.02 7.20
C ILE A 89 -14.44 -7.42 7.76
N GLU A 90 -15.52 -8.15 8.00
CA GLU A 90 -15.46 -9.56 8.37
C GLU A 90 -15.27 -10.43 7.13
N ILE A 91 -14.34 -11.39 7.22
CA ILE A 91 -14.00 -12.29 6.12
C ILE A 91 -13.89 -13.70 6.68
N VAL A 92 -14.64 -14.64 6.11
CA VAL A 92 -14.55 -16.06 6.47
C VAL A 92 -13.89 -16.87 5.36
N VAL A 93 -12.93 -17.73 5.70
CA VAL A 93 -12.25 -18.60 4.72
C VAL A 93 -12.24 -20.06 5.19
N PRO A 94 -12.43 -21.02 4.27
CA PRO A 94 -12.44 -22.44 4.63
C PRO A 94 -11.04 -22.92 5.04
N ASP A 95 -10.97 -23.88 5.96
CA ASP A 95 -9.76 -24.66 6.22
C ASP A 95 -9.66 -25.80 5.20
N ILE A 96 -8.75 -25.67 4.23
CA ILE A 96 -8.61 -26.63 3.13
C ILE A 96 -7.97 -27.94 3.56
N THR A 97 -7.22 -27.92 4.67
CA THR A 97 -6.53 -29.08 5.25
C THR A 97 -7.36 -29.80 6.31
N ASN A 98 -8.58 -29.31 6.57
CA ASN A 98 -9.42 -29.84 7.62
C ASN A 98 -9.74 -31.33 7.43
N LYS A 99 -9.91 -31.78 6.19
CA LYS A 99 -10.13 -33.20 5.87
C LYS A 99 -8.99 -34.11 6.33
N ASP A 100 -7.77 -33.58 6.40
CA ASP A 100 -6.59 -34.34 6.80
C ASP A 100 -6.38 -34.32 8.33
N ARG A 101 -6.99 -33.34 9.02
CA ARG A 101 -6.79 -33.10 10.46
C ARG A 101 -7.96 -33.54 11.32
N ASP A 102 -9.15 -33.64 10.74
CA ASP A 102 -10.37 -33.98 11.45
C ASP A 102 -10.97 -35.30 10.96
N PRO A 103 -10.84 -36.39 11.73
CA PRO A 103 -11.41 -37.69 11.38
C PRO A 103 -12.95 -37.69 11.35
N ASN A 104 -13.60 -36.69 11.95
CA ASN A 104 -15.06 -36.52 11.92
C ASN A 104 -15.53 -35.74 10.67
N ASN A 105 -14.60 -35.24 9.86
CA ASN A 105 -14.88 -34.49 8.62
C ASN A 105 -15.78 -33.24 8.85
N GLU A 106 -15.78 -32.68 10.06
CA GLU A 106 -16.53 -31.47 10.39
C GLU A 106 -15.90 -30.27 9.70
N LYS A 107 -16.63 -29.59 8.80
CA LYS A 107 -16.10 -28.40 8.10
C LYS A 107 -15.69 -27.30 9.09
N LYS A 108 -14.46 -26.83 8.97
CA LYS A 108 -13.92 -25.68 9.74
C LYS A 108 -13.63 -24.50 8.83
N PHE A 109 -13.76 -23.31 9.39
CA PHE A 109 -13.39 -22.06 8.75
C PHE A 109 -12.75 -21.11 9.76
N TYR A 110 -12.01 -20.15 9.24
CA TYR A 110 -11.39 -19.08 9.99
C TYR A 110 -12.13 -17.78 9.73
N LYS A 111 -12.29 -16.97 10.77
CA LYS A 111 -12.78 -15.59 10.68
C LYS A 111 -11.61 -14.60 10.80
N TYR A 112 -11.61 -13.59 9.94
CA TYR A 112 -10.68 -12.47 9.94
C TYR A 112 -11.43 -11.16 9.99
N VAL A 113 -10.83 -10.15 10.62
CA VAL A 113 -11.33 -8.78 10.63
C VAL A 113 -10.26 -7.85 10.07
N VAL A 114 -10.61 -7.14 9.00
CA VAL A 114 -9.78 -6.10 8.38
C VAL A 114 -10.45 -4.75 8.60
N TYR A 115 -9.69 -3.74 9.00
CA TYR A 115 -10.22 -2.40 9.22
C TYR A 115 -10.08 -1.52 7.97
N ASN A 116 -11.19 -1.02 7.45
CA ASN A 116 -11.24 -0.05 6.36
C ASN A 116 -11.36 1.37 6.94
N HIS A 117 -10.46 2.28 6.55
CA HIS A 117 -10.43 3.63 7.09
C HIS A 117 -11.34 4.53 6.27
N THR A 118 -12.32 5.19 6.90
CA THR A 118 -13.27 6.06 6.18
C THR A 118 -12.94 7.55 6.34
N SER A 119 -12.03 7.91 7.25
CA SER A 119 -11.59 9.29 7.46
C SER A 119 -10.25 9.35 8.19
N CYS A 120 -9.44 10.33 7.83
CA CYS A 120 -8.12 10.56 8.43
C CYS A 120 -8.07 11.94 9.11
N LYS A 121 -7.25 12.08 10.16
CA LYS A 121 -6.99 13.36 10.83
C LYS A 121 -5.49 13.51 11.11
N CYS A 122 -5.01 14.76 11.10
CA CYS A 122 -3.67 15.09 11.55
C CYS A 122 -3.57 15.05 13.09
N GLY A 123 -2.44 14.59 13.60
CA GLY A 123 -2.07 14.78 15.01
C GLY A 123 -0.91 13.88 15.42
N ASN A 124 -0.49 14.01 16.68
CA ASN A 124 0.69 13.32 17.17
C ASN A 124 0.32 11.89 17.62
N LEU A 125 0.79 10.87 16.88
CA LEU A 125 0.56 9.48 17.24
C LEU A 125 1.45 9.10 18.43
N THR A 126 0.87 9.09 19.64
CA THR A 126 1.52 8.46 20.79
C THR A 126 1.59 6.94 20.59
N ASN A 127 2.57 6.30 21.22
CA ASN A 127 2.91 4.88 21.04
C ASN A 127 1.74 3.87 21.12
N ARG A 128 0.59 4.25 21.70
CA ARG A 128 -0.57 3.38 21.90
C ARG A 128 -1.56 3.32 20.72
N ASN A 129 -1.52 4.26 19.77
CA ASN A 129 -2.42 4.30 18.60
C ASN A 129 -1.69 3.95 17.28
N LYS A 130 -0.50 3.35 17.39
CA LYS A 130 0.57 3.26 16.38
C LYS A 130 0.32 2.40 15.14
N LYS A 131 -0.78 1.67 15.04
CA LYS A 131 -1.00 0.78 13.90
C LYS A 131 -1.96 1.43 12.91
N LEU A 132 -1.41 2.07 11.88
CA LEU A 132 -2.16 2.49 10.68
C LEU A 132 -2.72 1.29 9.91
N TYR A 133 -2.14 0.10 10.10
CA TYR A 133 -2.61 -1.15 9.53
C TYR A 133 -2.99 -2.07 10.68
N LYS A 134 -4.29 -2.25 10.87
CA LYS A 134 -4.80 -3.31 11.73
C LYS A 134 -5.50 -4.33 10.84
N THR A 135 -4.88 -5.49 10.76
CA THR A 135 -5.53 -6.75 10.41
C THR A 135 -5.39 -7.58 11.67
N THR A 136 -6.50 -8.07 12.24
CA THR A 136 -6.40 -8.91 13.43
C THR A 136 -5.85 -10.27 13.01
N THR A 137 -4.70 -10.64 13.54
CA THR A 137 -4.10 -11.98 13.38
C THR A 137 -4.71 -13.01 14.35
N ASP A 138 -5.60 -12.57 15.22
CA ASP A 138 -6.35 -13.43 16.14
C ASP A 138 -7.51 -14.04 15.38
N ASN A 139 -7.23 -15.17 14.74
CA ASN A 139 -8.18 -15.86 13.86
C ASN A 139 -8.84 -16.96 14.68
N GLU A 140 -10.15 -16.84 14.91
CA GLU A 140 -10.92 -17.89 15.58
C GLU A 140 -11.34 -18.96 14.57
N VAL A 141 -11.21 -20.24 14.97
CA VAL A 141 -11.67 -21.40 14.20
C VAL A 141 -13.06 -21.78 14.69
N PHE A 142 -14.01 -21.87 13.78
CA PHE A 142 -15.40 -22.22 14.08
C PHE A 142 -15.76 -23.60 13.50
N LEU A 143 -16.67 -24.32 14.19
CA LEU A 143 -17.12 -25.68 13.87
C LEU A 143 -18.43 -25.71 13.05
N ALA A 144 -18.65 -26.84 12.38
CA ALA A 144 -19.72 -27.09 11.39
C ALA A 144 -21.18 -26.87 11.86
N THR A 145 -21.45 -26.66 13.15
CA THR A 145 -22.77 -26.18 13.63
C THR A 145 -23.12 -24.79 13.11
N THR A 146 -22.18 -24.12 12.45
CA THR A 146 -22.30 -22.80 11.85
C THR A 146 -22.28 -22.82 10.31
N GLU A 147 -22.53 -23.95 9.63
CA GLU A 147 -22.53 -24.01 8.15
C GLU A 147 -23.49 -22.96 7.53
N VAL A 148 -24.62 -22.67 8.18
CA VAL A 148 -25.54 -21.60 7.79
C VAL A 148 -24.85 -20.23 7.88
N TYR A 149 -24.16 -19.94 8.98
CA TYR A 149 -23.41 -18.69 9.15
C TYR A 149 -22.22 -18.61 8.19
N PHE A 150 -21.48 -19.69 7.99
CA PHE A 150 -20.39 -19.75 7.02
C PHE A 150 -20.90 -19.46 5.60
N ASN A 151 -21.95 -20.13 5.14
CA ASN A 151 -22.47 -19.92 3.79
C ASN A 151 -23.00 -18.49 3.60
N ALA A 152 -23.71 -17.94 4.61
CA ALA A 152 -24.18 -16.56 4.57
C ALA A 152 -23.02 -15.55 4.56
N SER A 153 -22.04 -15.71 5.44
CA SER A 153 -20.90 -14.80 5.56
C SER A 153 -19.96 -14.93 4.36
N TYR A 154 -19.71 -16.14 3.89
CA TYR A 154 -18.86 -16.42 2.73
C TYR A 154 -19.42 -15.82 1.44
N ALA A 155 -20.74 -15.89 1.26
CA ALA A 155 -21.42 -15.22 0.15
C ALA A 155 -21.31 -13.69 0.19
N ASN A 156 -21.16 -13.12 1.40
CA ASN A 156 -21.00 -11.69 1.63
C ASN A 156 -19.54 -11.24 1.74
N ASN A 157 -18.57 -12.16 1.62
CA ASN A 157 -17.17 -11.79 1.66
C ASN A 157 -16.86 -10.77 0.56
N PRO A 158 -15.96 -9.79 0.82
CA PRO A 158 -15.43 -8.92 -0.22
C PRO A 158 -14.77 -9.72 -1.35
N VAL A 159 -14.69 -9.15 -2.55
CA VAL A 159 -14.13 -9.86 -3.69
C VAL A 159 -12.65 -10.15 -3.47
N ASN A 160 -12.27 -11.43 -3.47
CA ASN A 160 -10.87 -11.84 -3.51
C ASN A 160 -10.26 -11.53 -4.89
N LEU A 161 -9.28 -10.63 -4.93
CA LEU A 161 -8.66 -10.15 -6.17
C LEU A 161 -8.02 -11.28 -7.00
N ILE A 162 -7.55 -12.36 -6.39
CA ILE A 162 -6.97 -13.53 -7.11
C ILE A 162 -7.99 -14.19 -8.04
N ARG A 163 -9.29 -14.07 -7.74
CA ARG A 163 -10.36 -14.63 -8.60
C ARG A 163 -10.68 -13.76 -9.80
N GLN A 164 -10.15 -12.54 -9.87
CA GLN A 164 -10.39 -11.65 -10.98
C GLN A 164 -9.45 -11.99 -12.15
N CYS A 165 -9.98 -11.93 -13.38
CA CYS A 165 -9.14 -11.92 -14.57
C CYS A 165 -8.19 -10.71 -14.48
N ASN A 166 -6.96 -10.84 -14.97
CA ASN A 166 -5.97 -9.74 -15.02
C ASN A 166 -5.35 -9.31 -13.69
N VAL A 167 -5.51 -10.09 -12.61
CA VAL A 167 -4.90 -9.80 -11.30
C VAL A 167 -3.37 -9.57 -11.37
N CYS A 168 -2.70 -10.18 -12.35
CA CYS A 168 -1.27 -10.01 -12.59
C CYS A 168 -0.91 -8.97 -13.65
N ASN A 169 -1.83 -8.11 -14.08
CA ASN A 169 -1.55 -7.15 -15.16
C ASN A 169 -0.86 -5.88 -14.66
N SER A 170 -0.92 -5.59 -13.37
CA SER A 170 -0.27 -4.44 -12.77
C SER A 170 0.19 -4.75 -11.35
N PRO A 171 1.25 -4.07 -10.87
CA PRO A 171 1.56 -4.06 -9.45
C PRO A 171 0.42 -3.37 -8.66
N GLN A 172 0.41 -3.64 -7.37
CA GLN A 172 -0.56 -3.06 -6.44
C GLN A 172 0.17 -2.14 -5.45
N PRO A 173 -0.40 -0.96 -5.14
CA PRO A 173 0.20 -0.01 -4.22
C PRO A 173 0.14 -0.54 -2.79
N ARG A 174 1.24 -0.34 -2.06
CA ARG A 174 1.44 -0.81 -0.69
C ARG A 174 2.22 0.19 0.14
N TYR A 175 2.18 0.01 1.45
CA TYR A 175 2.93 0.84 2.38
C TYR A 175 3.60 -0.01 3.44
N ASN A 176 4.89 0.23 3.69
CA ASN A 176 5.64 -0.49 4.72
C ASN A 176 6.14 0.47 5.81
N LEU A 177 6.04 0.04 7.06
CA LEU A 177 6.67 0.71 8.19
C LEU A 177 8.19 0.53 8.09
N ILE A 178 8.94 1.62 8.05
CA ILE A 178 10.40 1.52 8.01
C ILE A 178 10.96 1.03 9.34
N HIS A 179 12.10 0.35 9.30
CA HIS A 179 12.71 -0.23 10.51
C HIS A 179 12.96 0.85 11.58
N GLU A 180 13.47 2.01 11.18
CA GLU A 180 13.80 3.16 12.03
C GLU A 180 12.62 4.12 12.25
N HIS A 181 11.39 3.64 12.12
CA HIS A 181 10.17 4.44 12.26
C HIS A 181 10.03 5.17 13.61
N VAL A 182 10.79 4.76 14.64
CA VAL A 182 10.82 5.45 15.93
C VAL A 182 11.50 6.80 15.82
N GLU A 183 12.56 6.88 15.02
CA GLU A 183 13.38 8.09 14.83
C GLU A 183 12.96 8.89 13.60
N ALA A 184 12.28 8.23 12.65
CA ALA A 184 11.78 8.88 11.45
C ALA A 184 10.67 9.88 11.78
N LEU A 185 10.72 11.04 11.11
CA LEU A 185 9.62 11.99 11.23
C LEU A 185 8.31 11.35 10.76
N PRO A 186 7.17 11.70 11.37
CA PRO A 186 5.82 11.32 10.99
C PRO A 186 5.58 10.94 9.52
N GLN A 187 5.97 11.82 8.59
CA GLN A 187 5.71 11.66 7.16
C GLN A 187 6.56 10.59 6.46
N TYR A 188 7.63 10.11 7.09
CA TYR A 188 8.53 9.13 6.49
C TYR A 188 8.48 7.76 7.19
N LYS A 189 7.61 7.60 8.20
CA LYS A 189 7.44 6.32 8.90
C LYS A 189 6.96 5.20 7.98
N TYR A 190 6.17 5.55 6.97
CA TYR A 190 5.58 4.61 6.03
C TYR A 190 6.00 4.93 4.61
N LEU A 191 6.60 3.97 3.92
CA LEU A 191 7.05 4.12 2.54
C LEU A 191 6.07 3.44 1.60
N ALA A 192 5.56 4.22 0.66
CA ALA A 192 4.79 3.72 -0.47
C ALA A 192 5.70 2.94 -1.43
N TYR A 193 5.23 1.79 -1.90
CA TYR A 193 5.90 0.99 -2.92
C TYR A 193 4.90 0.17 -3.74
N GLU A 194 5.32 -0.23 -4.93
CA GLU A 194 4.52 -1.05 -5.85
C GLU A 194 4.96 -2.52 -5.77
N GLN A 195 4.00 -3.44 -5.68
CA GLN A 195 4.28 -4.87 -5.52
C GLN A 195 3.32 -5.75 -6.33
N CYS A 196 3.85 -6.71 -7.08
CA CYS A 196 3.02 -7.74 -7.73
C CYS A 196 2.40 -8.66 -6.68
N LEU A 197 1.14 -9.07 -6.90
CA LEU A 197 0.47 -10.04 -6.02
C LEU A 197 1.15 -11.41 -6.07
N PRO A 198 1.11 -12.21 -5.00
CA PRO A 198 1.66 -13.55 -5.00
C PRO A 198 0.99 -14.43 -6.04
N GLY A 199 1.75 -15.36 -6.62
CA GLY A 199 1.33 -16.13 -7.78
C GLY A 199 1.51 -15.42 -9.13
N CYS A 200 1.85 -14.11 -9.13
CA CYS A 200 2.30 -13.39 -10.31
C CYS A 200 3.82 -13.44 -10.47
N VAL A 201 4.29 -13.31 -11.70
CA VAL A 201 5.71 -13.18 -12.04
C VAL A 201 6.07 -11.71 -12.09
N VAL A 202 7.12 -11.32 -11.38
CA VAL A 202 7.70 -9.98 -11.54
C VAL A 202 8.55 -9.97 -12.80
N VAL A 203 8.18 -9.11 -13.76
CA VAL A 203 8.89 -8.98 -15.03
C VAL A 203 10.01 -7.96 -14.90
N GLU A 204 9.73 -6.84 -14.25
CA GLU A 204 10.64 -5.72 -14.11
C GLU A 204 10.56 -5.13 -12.70
N LYS A 205 11.70 -4.67 -12.19
CA LYS A 205 11.83 -3.98 -10.91
C LYS A 205 12.63 -2.71 -11.07
N ASP A 206 12.30 -1.72 -10.26
CA ASP A 206 13.07 -0.50 -10.12
C ASP A 206 13.43 -0.27 -8.65
N ALA A 207 14.60 0.30 -8.41
CA ALA A 207 15.07 0.65 -7.08
C ALA A 207 15.27 2.16 -7.01
N THR A 208 14.43 2.83 -6.23
CA THR A 208 14.45 4.28 -6.08
C THR A 208 15.03 4.67 -4.73
N LEU A 209 15.85 5.71 -4.69
CA LEU A 209 16.33 6.32 -3.45
C LEU A 209 15.30 7.35 -2.98
N LYS A 210 14.85 7.20 -1.73
CA LYS A 210 13.99 8.15 -1.04
C LYS A 210 14.77 8.82 0.09
N ASN A 211 14.75 10.15 0.09
CA ASN A 211 15.24 10.94 1.21
C ASN A 211 14.23 10.87 2.35
N ILE A 212 14.72 10.49 3.52
CA ILE A 212 13.94 10.34 4.74
C ILE A 212 14.50 11.28 5.78
N GLN A 213 13.64 12.07 6.40
CA GLN A 213 14.05 12.89 7.54
C GLN A 213 13.81 12.12 8.84
N PHE A 214 14.84 12.08 9.66
CA PHE A 214 14.84 11.57 11.03
C PHE A 214 15.01 12.74 12.00
N THR A 215 14.65 12.50 13.26
CA THR A 215 14.93 13.43 14.38
C THR A 215 16.42 13.72 14.55
N SER A 216 17.30 12.81 14.10
CA SER A 216 18.76 12.93 14.15
C SER A 216 19.38 13.51 12.88
N GLY A 217 18.60 13.76 11.83
CA GLY A 217 19.06 14.28 10.54
C GLY A 217 18.46 13.54 9.33
N ASP A 218 19.00 13.77 8.14
CA ASP A 218 18.54 13.12 6.91
C ASP A 218 19.20 11.75 6.70
N GLY A 219 18.48 10.84 6.07
CA GLY A 219 19.01 9.55 5.61
C GLY A 219 18.37 9.09 4.32
N LEU A 220 18.98 8.08 3.71
CA LEU A 220 18.55 7.51 2.43
C LEU A 220 17.98 6.12 2.63
N LYS A 221 16.84 5.85 2.01
CA LYS A 221 16.24 4.52 1.95
C LYS A 221 16.02 4.08 0.51
N ILE A 222 16.37 2.83 0.23
CA ILE A 222 16.10 2.20 -1.06
C ILE A 222 14.69 1.60 -1.00
N VAL A 223 13.84 2.01 -1.93
CA VAL A 223 12.51 1.44 -2.15
C VAL A 223 12.50 0.69 -3.46
N THR A 224 12.25 -0.61 -3.39
CA THR A 224 12.13 -1.47 -4.56
C THR A 224 10.68 -1.59 -4.99
N ASN A 225 10.38 -1.17 -6.21
CA ASN A 225 9.07 -1.26 -6.85
C ASN A 225 9.07 -2.39 -7.87
N ASP A 226 8.03 -3.20 -7.88
CA ASP A 226 7.71 -4.05 -9.02
C ASP A 226 7.05 -3.16 -10.08
N ILE A 227 7.63 -3.06 -11.29
CA ILE A 227 7.17 -2.14 -12.35
C ILE A 227 6.14 -2.81 -13.26
N SER A 228 6.34 -4.09 -13.55
CA SER A 228 5.42 -4.86 -14.38
C SER A 228 5.30 -6.29 -13.89
N CYS A 229 4.06 -6.79 -13.97
CA CYS A 229 3.66 -8.11 -13.52
C CYS A 229 3.12 -8.92 -14.71
N LYS A 230 3.18 -10.25 -14.64
CA LYS A 230 2.47 -11.13 -15.57
C LYS A 230 1.98 -12.40 -14.87
N ALA A 231 0.94 -13.02 -15.41
CA ALA A 231 0.50 -14.33 -14.95
C ALA A 231 1.62 -15.36 -15.16
N TYR A 232 1.77 -16.28 -14.20
CA TYR A 232 2.67 -17.41 -14.37
C TYR A 232 2.09 -18.39 -15.39
N ASP A 233 2.84 -18.68 -16.45
CA ASP A 233 2.38 -19.53 -17.57
C ASP A 233 3.05 -20.91 -17.59
N GLY A 234 3.73 -21.31 -16.50
CA GLY A 234 4.42 -22.61 -16.40
C GLY A 234 5.68 -22.75 -17.28
N ARG A 235 5.91 -21.85 -18.25
CA ARG A 235 7.02 -21.92 -19.21
C ARG A 235 8.25 -21.13 -18.75
N ASN A 236 8.08 -20.17 -17.84
CA ASN A 236 9.20 -19.47 -17.22
C ASN A 236 9.88 -20.38 -16.18
N LYS A 237 11.10 -20.83 -16.51
CA LYS A 237 11.91 -21.76 -15.70
C LYS A 237 12.72 -21.11 -14.57
N ASP A 238 12.49 -19.82 -14.29
CA ASP A 238 13.25 -19.09 -13.26
C ASP A 238 12.40 -18.90 -11.99
N PRO A 239 12.45 -19.85 -11.03
CA PRO A 239 11.64 -19.81 -9.82
C PRO A 239 11.97 -18.62 -8.91
N GLN A 240 13.12 -17.96 -9.08
CA GLN A 240 13.51 -16.80 -8.25
C GLN A 240 12.71 -15.52 -8.59
N LYS A 241 11.99 -15.50 -9.72
CA LYS A 241 11.16 -14.36 -10.15
C LYS A 241 9.67 -14.49 -9.79
N ILE A 242 9.30 -15.63 -9.22
CA ILE A 242 7.93 -15.91 -8.81
C ILE A 242 7.84 -15.65 -7.32
N ARG A 243 6.99 -14.71 -6.90
CA ARG A 243 6.65 -14.58 -5.48
C ARG A 243 5.68 -15.70 -5.15
N PHE A 244 6.19 -16.76 -4.53
CA PHE A 244 5.37 -17.79 -3.89
C PHE A 244 4.92 -17.27 -2.52
N ALA A 245 3.63 -17.45 -2.20
CA ALA A 245 3.07 -17.14 -0.89
C ALA A 245 3.33 -18.26 0.12
#